data_AF-A0A165JZW8-F1
#
_entry.id   AF-A0A165JZW8-F1
#
_cell.length_a   1.000
_cell.length_b   1.000
_cell.length_c   1.000
_cell.angle_alpha   90.00
_cell.angle_beta   90.00
_cell.angle_gamma   90.00
#
_symmetry.space_group_name_H-M   'P 1'
#
loop_
_entity.id
_entity.type
_entity.pdbx_description
1 polymer ?
#
loop_
_entity_poly.entity_id
_entity_poly.type
_entity_poly.pdbx_seq_one_letter_code
_entity_poly.pdbx_strand_id
1 'polypeptide(L)'
;MDRVDIEENISLPDVNAAYEILRSSLADLAKCGIVAPECRVDVDHHESSDESYAVESLLPSFQEMELNSWTEPDEHAKALLDIAKDCQGATGRWLRRLPALSIARYTHSSSCSFSQALAAMTKGVEASREGLKQECTV
;
A
#
# COMPACT_ATOMS: atom_id res chain seq x y z
N MET A 1 -32.72 -12.12 -11.38
CA MET A 1 -31.50 -12.76 -11.89
C MET A 1 -31.88 -13.62 -13.10
N ASP A 2 -32.31 -13.03 -14.22
CA ASP A 2 -32.98 -13.85 -15.27
C ASP A 2 -32.39 -13.72 -16.68
N ARG A 3 -31.33 -12.92 -16.89
CA ARG A 3 -30.62 -12.81 -18.18
C ARG A 3 -29.16 -12.35 -17.98
N VAL A 4 -28.32 -13.19 -17.39
CA VAL A 4 -26.86 -12.95 -17.34
C VAL A 4 -26.15 -14.21 -17.83
N ASP A 5 -25.29 -14.09 -18.84
CA ASP A 5 -24.54 -15.22 -19.39
C ASP A 5 -23.42 -15.69 -18.45
N ILE A 6 -22.91 -14.80 -17.60
CA ILE A 6 -21.89 -15.08 -16.58
C ILE A 6 -22.23 -14.31 -15.30
N GLU A 7 -22.51 -15.03 -14.22
CA GLU A 7 -22.61 -14.48 -12.88
C GLU A 7 -21.39 -14.93 -12.08
N GLU A 8 -20.48 -14.00 -11.81
CA GLU A 8 -19.27 -14.27 -11.03
C GLU A 8 -19.30 -13.48 -9.73
N ASN A 9 -19.16 -14.19 -8.62
CA ASN A 9 -19.11 -13.59 -7.29
C ASN A 9 -17.67 -13.23 -6.94
N ILE A 10 -17.35 -11.94 -6.93
CA ILE A 10 -16.02 -11.44 -6.57
C ILE A 10 -15.93 -11.31 -5.04
N SER A 11 -15.11 -12.14 -4.40
CA SER A 11 -14.87 -12.10 -2.96
C SER A 11 -14.06 -10.88 -2.53
N LEU A 12 -14.01 -10.65 -1.21
CA LEU A 12 -13.08 -9.68 -0.64
C LEU A 12 -11.62 -10.03 -1.03
N PRO A 13 -10.75 -9.02 -1.19
CA PRO A 13 -9.34 -9.23 -1.49
C PRO A 13 -8.65 -10.02 -0.38
N ASP A 14 -7.78 -10.95 -0.78
CA ASP A 14 -6.86 -11.63 0.12
C ASP A 14 -5.63 -10.75 0.43
N VAL A 15 -4.67 -11.27 1.19
CA VAL A 15 -3.48 -10.50 1.62
C VAL A 15 -2.63 -10.07 0.42
N ASN A 16 -2.49 -10.91 -0.60
CA ASN A 16 -1.76 -10.59 -1.81
C ASN A 16 -2.45 -9.44 -2.57
N ALA A 17 -3.75 -9.57 -2.83
CA ALA A 17 -4.52 -8.52 -3.47
C ALA A 17 -4.51 -7.21 -2.66
N ALA A 18 -4.60 -7.29 -1.33
CA ALA A 18 -4.50 -6.12 -0.47
C ALA A 18 -3.13 -5.45 -0.58
N TYR A 19 -2.04 -6.23 -0.56
CA TYR A 19 -0.69 -5.74 -0.76
C TYR A 19 -0.55 -4.99 -2.09
N GLU A 20 -0.98 -5.58 -3.21
CA GLU A 20 -0.88 -4.94 -4.53
C GLU A 20 -1.75 -3.67 -4.65
N ILE A 21 -2.93 -3.67 -4.04
CA ILE A 21 -3.78 -2.46 -3.99
C ILE A 21 -3.08 -1.35 -3.21
N LEU A 22 -2.50 -1.65 -2.05
CA LEU A 22 -1.81 -0.66 -1.24
C LEU A 22 -0.52 -0.18 -1.90
N ARG A 23 0.24 -1.10 -2.52
CA ARG A 23 1.48 -0.82 -3.26
C ARG A 23 1.23 0.16 -4.41
N SER A 24 0.27 -0.17 -5.29
CA SER A 24 -0.09 0.70 -6.41
C SER A 24 -0.61 2.06 -5.96
N SER A 25 -1.39 2.09 -4.87
CA SER A 25 -1.89 3.35 -4.30
C SER A 25 -0.77 4.23 -3.75
N LEU A 26 0.26 3.64 -3.10
CA LEU A 26 1.43 4.38 -2.64
C LEU A 26 2.29 4.88 -3.81
N ALA A 27 2.48 4.07 -4.85
CA ALA A 27 3.19 4.48 -6.05
C ALA A 27 2.53 5.68 -6.73
N ASP A 28 1.19 5.71 -6.79
CA ASP A 28 0.46 6.86 -7.33
C ASP A 28 0.60 8.12 -6.47
N LEU A 29 0.63 7.98 -5.14
CA LEU A 29 0.90 9.12 -4.24
C LEU A 29 2.34 9.64 -4.37
N ALA A 30 3.29 8.74 -4.64
CA ALA A 30 4.68 9.11 -4.92
C ALA A 30 4.79 9.88 -6.26
N LYS A 31 4.09 9.43 -7.30
CA LYS A 31 3.98 10.14 -8.59
C LYS A 31 3.43 11.56 -8.43
N CYS A 32 2.53 11.78 -7.47
CA CYS A 32 1.99 13.09 -7.15
C CYS A 32 2.90 13.96 -6.27
N GLY A 33 4.06 13.46 -5.83
CA GLY A 33 4.97 14.15 -4.91
C GLY A 33 4.46 14.26 -3.46
N ILE A 34 3.40 13.52 -3.11
CA ILE A 34 2.85 13.49 -1.75
C ILE A 34 3.75 12.63 -0.86
N VAL A 35 4.19 11.49 -1.39
CA VAL A 35 5.18 10.63 -0.75
C VAL A 35 6.50 10.84 -1.46
N ALA A 36 7.53 11.26 -0.73
CA ALA A 36 8.86 11.39 -1.30
C ALA A 36 9.38 9.99 -1.68
N PRO A 37 9.78 9.76 -2.94
CA PRO A 37 10.45 8.53 -3.30
C PRO A 37 11.74 8.43 -2.49
N GLU A 38 12.03 7.26 -1.94
CA GLU A 38 13.33 7.05 -1.31
C GLU A 38 14.40 6.97 -2.40
N CYS A 39 15.51 7.68 -2.21
CA CYS A 39 16.73 7.45 -2.98
C CYS A 39 17.23 6.04 -2.69
N ARG A 40 16.72 5.03 -3.40
CA ARG A 40 17.36 3.73 -3.47
C ARG A 40 18.62 3.95 -4.31
N VAL A 41 19.77 3.90 -3.65
CA VAL A 41 21.05 3.95 -4.37
C VAL A 41 21.21 2.58 -5.00
N ASP A 42 20.71 2.41 -6.22
CA ASP A 42 20.96 1.20 -6.99
C ASP A 42 22.47 1.11 -7.20
N VAL A 43 23.11 0.13 -6.54
CA VAL A 43 24.49 -0.22 -6.82
C VAL A 43 24.49 -0.87 -8.19
N ASP A 44 24.92 -0.06 -9.17
CA ASP A 44 25.20 -0.45 -10.55
C ASP A 44 23.96 -0.57 -11.45
N HIS A 45 23.66 0.47 -12.25
CA HIS A 45 23.43 0.38 -13.70
C HIS A 45 23.16 1.74 -14.37
N HIS A 46 24.03 2.05 -15.33
CA HIS A 46 23.94 2.94 -16.49
C HIS A 46 22.90 4.08 -16.51
N GLU A 47 23.42 5.32 -16.50
CA GLU A 47 22.68 6.54 -16.79
C GLU A 47 21.87 6.45 -18.10
N SER A 48 20.55 6.34 -17.98
CA SER A 48 19.63 6.70 -19.05
C SER A 48 18.60 7.66 -18.47
N SER A 49 18.59 8.88 -19.02
CA SER A 49 17.86 10.06 -18.53
C SER A 49 16.36 10.00 -18.81
N ASP A 50 15.65 9.03 -18.24
CA ASP A 50 14.19 8.97 -18.32
C ASP A 50 13.57 8.87 -16.92
N GLU A 51 13.36 10.03 -16.30
CA GLU A 51 12.80 10.26 -14.95
C GLU A 51 11.38 9.68 -14.75
N SER A 52 10.78 9.07 -15.77
CA SER A 52 9.40 8.55 -15.73
C SER A 52 9.28 7.11 -15.23
N TYR A 53 10.36 6.32 -15.19
CA TYR A 53 10.30 4.87 -14.85
C TYR A 53 10.68 4.54 -13.40
N ALA A 54 11.29 5.47 -12.65
CA ALA A 54 11.80 5.21 -11.30
C ALA A 54 10.70 5.03 -10.22
N VAL A 55 9.46 5.44 -10.49
CA VAL A 55 8.36 5.38 -9.51
C VAL A 55 7.72 3.99 -9.40
N GLU A 56 7.85 3.14 -10.42
CA GLU A 56 7.34 1.76 -10.36
C GLU A 56 8.21 0.83 -9.51
N SER A 57 9.46 1.21 -9.21
CA SER A 57 10.40 0.40 -8.41
C SER A 57 10.39 0.71 -6.90
N LEU A 58 9.47 1.55 -6.43
CA LEU A 58 9.47 1.98 -5.02
C LEU A 58 9.29 0.80 -4.06
N LEU A 59 8.49 -0.19 -4.46
CA LEU A 59 8.29 -1.45 -3.74
C LEU A 59 8.20 -2.64 -4.71
N PRO A 60 8.80 -3.78 -4.37
CA PRO A 60 8.64 -5.03 -5.12
C PRO A 60 7.17 -5.47 -5.16
N SER A 61 6.79 -6.25 -6.16
CA SER A 61 5.51 -6.95 -6.17
C SER A 61 5.43 -7.93 -5.00
N PHE A 62 4.22 -8.41 -4.67
CA PHE A 62 4.06 -9.40 -3.60
C PHE A 62 4.95 -10.63 -3.83
N GLN A 63 4.98 -11.12 -5.07
CA GLN A 63 5.78 -12.29 -5.42
C GLN A 63 7.30 -12.02 -5.28
N GLU A 64 7.78 -10.86 -5.74
CA GLU A 64 9.18 -10.48 -5.59
C GLU A 64 9.56 -10.27 -4.12
N MET A 65 8.71 -9.61 -3.34
CA MET A 65 8.91 -9.48 -1.89
C MET A 65 8.99 -10.86 -1.23
N GLU A 66 8.13 -11.80 -1.59
CA GLU A 66 8.12 -13.14 -1.00
C GLU A 66 9.40 -13.90 -1.33
N LEU A 67 9.90 -13.79 -2.56
CA LEU A 67 11.19 -14.35 -2.97
C LEU A 67 12.36 -13.69 -2.25
N ASN A 68 12.37 -12.35 -2.17
CA ASN A 68 13.45 -11.57 -1.56
C ASN A 68 13.47 -11.72 -0.03
N SER A 69 12.37 -12.14 0.60
CA SER A 69 12.29 -12.34 2.04
C SER A 69 13.33 -13.33 2.59
N TRP A 70 13.86 -14.21 1.74
CA TRP A 70 14.86 -15.23 2.09
C TRP A 70 16.31 -14.75 1.95
N THR A 71 16.57 -13.75 1.10
CA THR A 71 17.92 -13.31 0.74
C THR A 71 18.24 -11.94 1.32
N GLU A 72 17.41 -10.96 1.01
CA GLU A 72 17.58 -9.56 1.40
C GLU A 72 16.20 -8.94 1.64
N PRO A 73 15.68 -9.04 2.88
CA PRO A 73 14.34 -8.59 3.19
C PRO A 73 14.26 -7.06 3.17
N ASP A 74 13.48 -6.52 2.24
CA ASP A 74 13.13 -5.10 2.21
C ASP A 74 12.21 -4.75 3.40
N GLU A 75 12.69 -3.87 4.28
CA GLU A 75 11.96 -3.44 5.48
C GLU A 75 10.62 -2.78 5.14
N HIS A 76 10.58 -1.97 4.10
CA HIS A 76 9.38 -1.27 3.67
C HIS A 76 8.37 -2.21 3.02
N ALA A 77 8.85 -3.14 2.19
CA ALA A 77 8.00 -4.16 1.61
C ALA A 77 7.40 -5.06 2.70
N LYS A 78 8.19 -5.42 3.71
CA LYS A 78 7.71 -6.18 4.88
C LYS A 78 6.71 -5.40 5.71
N ALA A 79 6.96 -4.11 5.97
CA ALA A 79 6.02 -3.25 6.68
C ALA A 79 4.68 -3.12 5.93
N LEU A 80 4.72 -2.98 4.61
CA LEU A 80 3.50 -2.96 3.79
C LEU A 80 2.77 -4.31 3.84
N LEU A 81 3.49 -5.44 3.85
CA LEU A 81 2.91 -6.77 4.01
C LEU A 81 2.17 -6.90 5.35
N ASP A 82 2.76 -6.41 6.44
CA ASP A 82 2.11 -6.48 7.75
C ASP A 82 0.85 -5.61 7.80
N ILE A 83 0.87 -4.42 7.19
CA ILE A 83 -0.34 -3.60 7.00
C ILE A 83 -1.39 -4.36 6.17
N ALA A 84 -0.99 -5.03 5.09
CA ALA A 84 -1.91 -5.79 4.24
C ALA A 84 -2.58 -6.94 5.00
N LYS A 85 -1.84 -7.65 5.87
CA LYS A 85 -2.39 -8.68 6.76
C LYS A 85 -3.42 -8.08 7.73
N ASP A 86 -3.13 -6.91 8.29
CA ASP A 86 -4.04 -6.23 9.22
C ASP A 86 -5.33 -5.71 8.55
N CYS A 87 -5.32 -5.59 7.21
CA CYS A 87 -6.46 -5.20 6.40
C CYS A 87 -7.34 -6.39 5.94
N GLN A 88 -7.11 -7.60 6.44
CA GLN A 88 -7.91 -8.76 6.06
C GLN A 88 -9.41 -8.53 6.33
N GLY A 89 -10.25 -8.82 5.33
CA GLY A 89 -11.69 -8.57 5.39
C GLY A 89 -12.10 -7.15 4.96
N ALA A 90 -11.16 -6.28 4.58
CA ALA A 90 -11.48 -4.98 4.01
C ALA A 90 -11.93 -5.06 2.55
N THR A 91 -12.73 -4.10 2.11
CA THR A 91 -13.11 -3.96 0.70
C THR A 91 -12.00 -3.29 -0.09
N GLY A 92 -11.89 -3.60 -1.40
CA GLY A 92 -10.94 -2.93 -2.29
C GLY A 92 -11.10 -1.40 -2.32
N ARG A 93 -12.33 -0.89 -2.14
CA ARG A 93 -12.61 0.55 -2.04
C ARG A 93 -11.98 1.19 -0.80
N TRP A 94 -12.07 0.51 0.35
CA TRP A 94 -11.45 1.01 1.58
C TRP A 94 -9.93 0.95 1.47
N LEU A 95 -9.38 -0.17 0.98
CA LEU A 95 -7.94 -0.34 0.77
C LEU A 95 -7.33 0.77 -0.09
N ARG A 96 -7.94 1.11 -1.24
CA ARG A 96 -7.46 2.21 -2.11
C ARG A 96 -7.46 3.58 -1.42
N ARG A 97 -8.37 3.81 -0.48
CA ARG A 97 -8.49 5.10 0.23
C ARG A 97 -7.56 5.20 1.43
N LEU A 98 -7.18 4.06 2.00
CA LEU A 98 -6.38 4.00 3.23
C LEU A 98 -5.10 4.83 3.15
N PRO A 99 -4.23 4.72 2.12
CA PRO A 99 -2.98 5.48 2.07
C PRO A 99 -3.21 6.99 2.13
N ALA A 100 -4.05 7.53 1.24
CA ALA A 100 -4.31 8.97 1.16
C ALA A 100 -4.96 9.51 2.45
N LEU A 101 -5.96 8.81 3.00
CA LEU A 101 -6.63 9.23 4.23
C LEU A 101 -5.69 9.21 5.44
N SER A 102 -4.90 8.15 5.56
CA SER A 102 -3.94 7.99 6.65
C SER A 102 -2.87 9.07 6.60
N ILE A 103 -2.26 9.30 5.44
CA ILE A 103 -1.25 10.34 5.25
C ILE A 103 -1.86 11.71 5.59
N ALA A 104 -3.02 12.06 5.01
CA ALA A 104 -3.67 13.34 5.28
C ALA A 104 -4.02 13.56 6.76
N ARG A 105 -4.29 12.49 7.52
CA ARG A 105 -4.66 12.56 8.92
C ARG A 105 -3.46 12.60 9.87
N TYR A 106 -2.40 11.86 9.56
CA TYR A 106 -1.30 11.61 10.49
C TYR A 106 0.03 12.22 10.05
N THR A 107 0.10 12.82 8.86
CA THR A 107 1.22 13.65 8.42
C THR A 107 0.75 15.11 8.35
N HIS A 108 1.56 16.02 8.85
CA HIS A 108 1.22 17.46 8.97
C HIS A 108 2.00 18.34 7.98
N SER A 109 2.62 17.72 6.98
CA SER A 109 3.51 18.37 6.00
C SER A 109 2.96 18.22 4.59
N SER A 110 3.39 19.09 3.67
CA SER A 110 2.99 19.03 2.24
C SER A 110 3.50 17.78 1.51
N SER A 111 4.55 17.15 2.04
CA SER A 111 5.06 15.85 1.61
C SER A 111 5.57 15.08 2.83
N CYS A 112 5.61 13.75 2.74
CA CYS A 112 6.14 12.87 3.78
C CYS A 112 7.12 11.85 3.21
N SER A 113 8.02 11.32 4.05
CA SER A 113 8.87 10.19 3.65
C SER A 113 8.06 8.91 3.46
N PHE A 114 8.64 7.93 2.79
CA PHE A 114 8.01 6.62 2.62
C PHE A 114 7.73 5.92 3.96
N SER A 115 8.72 5.91 4.85
CA SER A 115 8.58 5.43 6.23
C SER A 115 7.46 6.14 7.02
N GLN A 116 7.31 7.46 6.86
CA GLN A 116 6.21 8.22 7.49
C GLN A 116 4.85 7.83 6.91
N ALA A 117 4.77 7.59 5.60
CA ALA A 117 3.54 7.15 4.93
C ALA A 117 3.08 5.78 5.47
N LEU A 118 4.00 4.81 5.59
CA LEU A 118 3.70 3.50 6.16
C LEU A 118 3.26 3.60 7.63
N ALA A 119 3.98 4.37 8.45
CA ALA A 119 3.61 4.60 9.84
C ALA A 119 2.23 5.27 9.99
N ALA A 120 1.89 6.20 9.09
CA ALA A 120 0.57 6.80 9.02
C ALA A 120 -0.50 5.77 8.65
N MET A 121 -0.23 4.91 7.66
CA MET A 121 -1.13 3.83 7.25
C MET A 121 -1.42 2.85 8.38
N THR A 122 -0.41 2.40 9.12
CA THR A 122 -0.60 1.55 10.31
C THR A 122 -1.60 2.17 11.29
N LYS A 123 -1.43 3.46 11.62
CA LYS A 123 -2.37 4.19 12.49
C LYS A 123 -3.79 4.28 11.91
N GLY A 124 -3.93 4.42 10.60
CA GLY A 124 -5.22 4.46 9.93
C GLY A 124 -5.97 3.12 9.96
N VAL A 125 -5.24 2.00 9.87
CA VAL A 125 -5.81 0.66 10.05
C VAL A 125 -6.26 0.47 11.49
N GLU A 126 -5.41 0.82 12.46
CA GLU A 126 -5.73 0.75 13.89
C GLU A 126 -6.98 1.58 14.24
N ALA A 127 -7.03 2.84 13.80
CA ALA A 127 -8.17 3.73 14.05
C ALA A 127 -9.47 3.22 13.42
N SER A 128 -9.40 2.59 12.25
CA SER A 128 -10.58 2.00 11.60
C SER A 128 -11.12 0.80 12.38
N ARG A 129 -10.23 0.02 12.99
CA ARG A 129 -10.60 -1.11 13.88
C ARG A 129 -11.21 -0.62 15.19
N GLU A 130 -10.75 0.52 15.72
CA GLU A 130 -11.32 1.15 16.91
C GLU A 130 -12.70 1.74 16.66
N GLY A 131 -12.92 2.37 15.50
CA GLY A 131 -14.22 2.89 15.09
C GLY A 131 -15.30 1.79 15.03
N LEU A 132 -14.94 0.61 14.49
CA LEU A 132 -15.81 -0.57 14.45
C LEU A 132 -16.19 -1.10 15.86
N LYS A 133 -15.32 -0.92 16.87
CA LYS A 133 -15.64 -1.32 18.25
C LYS A 133 -16.63 -0.37 18.92
N GLN A 134 -16.63 0.91 18.56
CA GLN A 134 -17.54 1.90 19.13
C GLN A 134 -18.96 1.77 18.58
N GLU A 135 -19.15 1.28 17.34
CA GLU A 135 -20.48 1.05 16.74
C GLU A 135 -21.20 -0.20 17.27
N CYS A 136 -20.49 -1.17 17.89
CA CYS A 136 -21.09 -2.37 18.50
C CYS A 136 -21.45 -2.19 20.00
N THR A 137 -21.31 -0.99 20.57
CA THR A 137 -21.59 -0.72 22.00
C THR A 137 -22.86 0.13 22.20
N VAL A 138 -23.76 0.19 21.21
CA VAL A 138 -25.04 0.91 21.29
C VAL A 138 -26.23 -0.04 21.13
#